data_AF-A0A1C5I2T8-F1
#
_entry.id   AF-A0A1C5I2T8-F1
#
_cell.length_a   1.000
_cell.length_b   1.000
_cell.length_c   1.000
_cell.angle_alpha   90.00
_cell.angle_beta   90.00
_cell.angle_gamma   90.00
#
_symmetry.space_group_name_H-M   'P 1'
#
loop_
_entity.id
_entity.type
_entity.pdbx_description
1 polymer ?
#
loop_
_entity_poly.entity_id
_entity_poly.type
_entity_poly.pdbx_seq_one_letter_code
_entity_poly.pdbx_strand_id
1 'polypeptide(L)'
;MITSADLAELRRSALGTANPLGVAAELAEAVEQGRLADPADAGDALALAAEIAEIRARLDAALRYADRAVAAYPSRDDPRAGIARALRARILFRAGGREDEAMAELTALRPLLTEQPDAPAYVSAALDAGGRTAVAEEWLSAAVDTLLGERATAAEPAASTAAAAEAALEVGPPEAPGVLFFLLQQRHRVRRDLNLPHDRNDDLADRLEARLVRRAQERQAAEPDLLFWPRAEFDRLLTEQSALTEAYGPDWDAHRARLEKQLVRLTGAGRTGLHVLAGSVDGLVGYAGRHDGDPADPEIRAGYARELAARPAARIPWPPERNDACWCGSGSKYKKCCLPRSRG
;
A
#
# COMPACT_ATOMS: atom_id res chain seq x y z
N MET A 1 22.03 -1.52 -16.21
CA MET A 1 20.73 -0.96 -16.62
C MET A 1 19.95 -0.64 -15.35
N ILE A 2 19.34 0.53 -15.26
CA ILE A 2 18.49 0.91 -14.12
C ILE A 2 17.07 0.44 -14.42
N THR A 3 16.47 -0.34 -13.52
CA THR A 3 15.09 -0.82 -13.64
C THR A 3 14.09 0.10 -12.95
N SER A 4 12.81 -0.02 -13.23
CA SER A 4 11.75 0.72 -12.54
C SER A 4 11.73 0.40 -11.03
N ALA A 5 12.11 -0.83 -10.64
CA ALA A 5 12.26 -1.22 -9.24
C ALA A 5 13.42 -0.49 -8.56
N ASP A 6 14.55 -0.32 -9.26
CA ASP A 6 15.68 0.47 -8.77
C ASP A 6 15.29 1.94 -8.61
N LEU A 7 14.53 2.53 -9.56
CA LEU A 7 14.01 3.89 -9.45
C LEU A 7 13.10 4.07 -8.23
N ALA A 8 12.22 3.09 -7.97
CA ALA A 8 11.35 3.12 -6.80
C ALA A 8 12.14 3.03 -5.49
N GLU A 9 13.21 2.23 -5.44
CA GLU A 9 14.09 2.12 -4.28
C GLU A 9 14.93 3.39 -4.08
N LEU A 10 15.45 3.97 -5.16
CA LEU A 10 16.17 5.25 -5.12
C LEU A 10 15.25 6.37 -4.63
N ARG A 11 13.99 6.44 -5.06
CA ARG A 11 13.04 7.45 -4.57
C ARG A 11 12.85 7.38 -3.05
N ARG A 12 12.95 6.20 -2.43
CA ARG A 12 12.87 6.02 -0.97
C ARG A 12 14.18 6.35 -0.24
N SER A 13 15.33 6.05 -0.84
CA SER A 13 16.62 6.02 -0.15
C SER A 13 17.58 7.17 -0.54
N ALA A 14 17.42 7.76 -1.73
CA ALA A 14 18.42 8.64 -2.34
C ALA A 14 18.77 9.84 -1.46
N LEU A 15 17.79 10.43 -0.77
CA LEU A 15 18.02 11.59 0.10
C LEU A 15 18.89 11.26 1.32
N GLY A 16 18.89 10.01 1.78
CA GLY A 16 19.70 9.52 2.91
C GLY A 16 21.12 9.11 2.52
N THR A 17 21.47 9.12 1.23
CA THR A 17 22.82 8.74 0.78
C THR A 17 23.85 9.82 1.08
N ALA A 18 25.13 9.44 1.10
CA ALA A 18 26.23 10.38 1.35
C ALA A 18 26.37 11.46 0.25
N ASN A 19 25.96 11.16 -0.98
CA ASN A 19 26.00 12.10 -2.10
C ASN A 19 24.73 12.05 -2.97
N PRO A 20 23.62 12.66 -2.53
CA PRO A 20 22.37 12.60 -3.29
C PRO A 20 22.42 13.35 -4.62
N LEU A 21 23.21 14.44 -4.71
CA LEU A 21 23.42 15.14 -5.97
C LEU A 21 24.19 14.28 -6.99
N GLY A 22 25.08 13.39 -6.53
CA GLY A 22 25.70 12.37 -7.37
C GLY A 22 24.67 11.40 -7.95
N VAL A 23 23.74 10.91 -7.13
CA VAL A 23 22.63 10.06 -7.60
C VAL A 23 21.79 10.78 -8.67
N ALA A 24 21.48 12.07 -8.47
CA ALA A 24 20.75 12.86 -9.47
C ALA A 24 21.51 12.96 -10.80
N ALA A 25 22.84 13.18 -10.76
CA ALA A 25 23.67 13.23 -11.95
C ALA A 25 23.74 11.87 -12.66
N GLU A 26 23.91 10.77 -11.92
CA GLU A 26 23.97 9.41 -12.44
C GLU A 26 22.65 9.00 -13.11
N LEU A 27 21.50 9.39 -12.55
CA LEU A 27 20.18 9.18 -13.16
C LEU A 27 20.06 9.92 -14.49
N ALA A 28 20.44 11.20 -14.52
CA ALA A 28 20.39 12.01 -15.74
C ALA A 28 21.34 11.47 -16.84
N GLU A 29 22.54 11.01 -16.45
CA GLU A 29 23.49 10.37 -17.34
C GLU A 29 22.98 9.01 -17.85
N ALA A 30 22.33 8.23 -16.99
CA ALA A 30 21.74 6.96 -17.39
C ALA A 30 20.64 7.15 -18.44
N VAL A 31 19.83 8.21 -18.34
CA VAL A 31 18.85 8.57 -19.37
C VAL A 31 19.55 8.94 -20.68
N GLU A 32 20.57 9.80 -20.63
CA GLU A 32 21.33 10.24 -21.82
C GLU A 32 22.00 9.08 -22.56
N GLN A 33 22.51 8.10 -21.82
CA GLN A 33 23.21 6.94 -22.37
C GLN A 33 22.29 5.76 -22.68
N GLY A 34 20.96 5.91 -22.53
CA GLY A 34 20.01 4.82 -22.78
C GLY A 34 20.20 3.62 -21.86
N ARG A 35 20.66 3.84 -20.62
CA ARG A 35 20.93 2.80 -19.62
C ARG A 35 19.72 2.44 -18.75
N LEU A 36 18.52 2.88 -19.12
CA LEU A 36 17.26 2.48 -18.49
C LEU A 36 16.76 1.16 -19.09
N ALA A 37 16.28 0.26 -18.24
CA ALA A 37 15.70 -1.01 -18.71
C ALA A 37 14.46 -0.78 -19.58
N ASP A 38 13.63 0.21 -19.21
CA ASP A 38 12.54 0.74 -20.03
C ASP A 38 12.81 2.21 -20.37
N PRO A 39 12.94 2.58 -21.66
CA PRO A 39 13.05 3.98 -22.06
C PRO A 39 11.89 4.88 -21.63
N ALA A 40 10.70 4.31 -21.37
CA ALA A 40 9.54 5.06 -20.88
C ALA A 40 9.76 5.64 -19.47
N ASP A 41 10.67 5.08 -18.69
CA ASP A 41 11.01 5.55 -17.33
C ASP A 41 11.88 6.82 -17.33
N ALA A 42 12.25 7.34 -18.50
CA ALA A 42 13.11 8.53 -18.63
C ALA A 42 12.54 9.76 -17.92
N GLY A 43 11.23 10.00 -18.04
CA GLY A 43 10.54 11.09 -17.36
C GLY A 43 10.62 10.96 -15.84
N ASP A 44 10.37 9.76 -15.32
CA ASP A 44 10.37 9.49 -13.87
C ASP A 44 11.76 9.56 -13.25
N ALA A 45 12.78 9.07 -13.96
CA ALA A 45 14.18 9.15 -13.54
C ALA A 45 14.67 10.61 -13.47
N LEU A 46 14.34 11.42 -14.48
CA LEU A 46 14.67 12.84 -14.51
C LEU A 46 13.86 13.66 -13.49
N ALA A 47 12.60 13.30 -13.25
CA ALA A 47 11.79 13.89 -12.18
C ALA A 47 12.42 13.61 -10.80
N LEU A 48 12.90 12.39 -10.54
CA LEU A 48 13.61 12.06 -9.31
C LEU A 48 14.92 12.87 -9.18
N ALA A 49 15.68 13.03 -10.26
CA ALA A 49 16.88 13.87 -10.26
C ALA A 49 16.54 15.35 -9.94
N ALA A 50 15.44 15.85 -10.49
CA ALA A 50 14.93 17.20 -10.20
C ALA A 50 14.49 17.36 -8.73
N GLU A 51 13.74 16.40 -8.17
CA GLU A 51 13.34 16.40 -6.75
C GLU A 51 14.56 16.44 -5.82
N ILE A 52 15.58 15.62 -6.09
CA ILE A 52 16.81 15.61 -5.28
C ILE A 52 17.53 16.96 -5.36
N ALA A 53 17.69 17.52 -6.56
CA ALA A 53 18.34 18.81 -6.75
C ALA A 53 17.56 19.95 -6.06
N GLU A 54 16.23 19.93 -6.15
CA GLU A 54 15.34 20.91 -5.50
C GLU A 54 15.48 20.87 -3.97
N ILE A 55 15.43 19.67 -3.38
CA ILE A 55 15.58 19.48 -1.92
C ILE A 55 16.95 19.97 -1.43
N ARG A 56 17.98 19.94 -2.28
CA ARG A 56 19.31 20.48 -2.00
C ARG A 56 19.50 21.93 -2.41
N ALA A 57 18.41 22.65 -2.66
CA ALA A 57 18.40 24.06 -3.05
C ALA A 57 19.26 24.37 -4.29
N ARG A 58 19.43 23.40 -5.19
CA ARG A 58 20.10 23.57 -6.49
C ARG A 58 19.06 23.84 -7.57
N LEU A 59 18.36 24.96 -7.46
CA LEU A 59 17.16 25.26 -8.25
C LEU A 59 17.43 25.32 -9.77
N ASP A 60 18.57 25.87 -10.21
CA ASP A 60 18.92 25.88 -11.64
C ASP A 60 19.10 24.46 -12.21
N ALA A 61 19.72 23.56 -11.43
CA ALA A 61 19.90 22.18 -11.84
C ALA A 61 18.56 21.43 -11.78
N ALA A 62 17.77 21.66 -10.73
CA ALA A 62 16.45 21.08 -10.58
C ALA A 62 15.54 21.45 -11.75
N LEU A 63 15.54 22.72 -12.17
CA LEU A 63 14.74 23.19 -13.29
C LEU A 63 15.19 22.56 -14.61
N ARG A 64 16.50 22.46 -14.86
CA ARG A 64 17.01 21.75 -16.05
C ARG A 64 16.58 20.28 -16.09
N TYR A 65 16.63 19.59 -14.94
CA TYR A 65 16.15 18.21 -14.87
C TYR A 65 14.63 18.12 -15.06
N ALA A 66 13.85 19.03 -14.49
CA ALA A 66 12.40 19.07 -14.64
C ALA A 66 11.97 19.38 -16.09
N ASP A 67 12.63 20.33 -16.76
CA ASP A 67 12.42 20.63 -18.19
C ASP A 67 12.66 19.38 -19.05
N ARG A 68 13.76 18.66 -18.78
CA ARG A 68 14.09 17.40 -19.47
C ARG A 68 13.10 16.28 -19.14
N ALA A 69 12.64 16.19 -17.89
CA ALA A 69 11.65 15.21 -17.46
C ALA A 69 10.33 15.38 -18.24
N VAL A 70 9.82 16.61 -18.33
CA VAL A 70 8.60 16.92 -19.10
C VAL A 70 8.79 16.60 -20.59
N ALA A 71 9.96 16.92 -21.16
CA ALA A 71 10.27 16.63 -22.56
C ALA A 71 10.45 15.15 -22.89
N ALA A 72 10.65 14.28 -21.89
CA ALA A 72 10.80 12.84 -22.09
C ALA A 72 9.47 12.13 -22.36
N TYR A 73 8.33 12.74 -22.04
CA TYR A 73 7.02 12.18 -22.34
C TYR A 73 6.62 12.45 -23.81
N PRO A 74 5.89 11.52 -24.47
CA PRO A 74 5.48 11.66 -25.87
C PRO A 74 4.75 12.95 -26.24
N SER A 75 3.97 13.50 -25.29
CA SER A 75 3.29 14.79 -25.45
C SER A 75 3.20 15.50 -24.11
N ARG A 76 3.02 16.83 -24.15
CA ARG A 76 2.83 17.64 -22.93
C ARG A 76 1.52 17.30 -22.21
N ASP A 77 0.54 16.80 -22.95
CA ASP A 77 -0.77 16.38 -22.45
C ASP A 77 -0.80 14.89 -22.06
N ASP A 78 0.33 14.19 -22.11
CA ASP A 78 0.42 12.82 -21.59
C ASP A 78 0.06 12.85 -20.10
N PRO A 79 -0.97 12.12 -19.66
CA PRO A 79 -1.40 12.12 -18.27
C PRO A 79 -0.27 11.71 -17.31
N ARG A 80 0.69 10.89 -17.76
CA ARG A 80 1.86 10.46 -16.96
C ARG A 80 2.84 11.61 -16.68
N ALA A 81 2.80 12.68 -17.48
CA ALA A 81 3.65 13.85 -17.27
C ALA A 81 3.19 14.73 -16.10
N GLY A 82 2.02 14.47 -15.50
CA GLY A 82 1.42 15.30 -14.45
C GLY A 82 2.36 15.60 -13.28
N ILE A 83 3.02 14.57 -12.74
CA ILE A 83 3.98 14.70 -11.64
C ILE A 83 5.17 15.59 -12.06
N ALA A 84 5.79 15.32 -13.21
CA ALA A 84 6.94 16.08 -13.69
C ALA A 84 6.59 17.56 -13.96
N ARG A 85 5.39 17.81 -14.51
CA ARG A 85 4.86 19.16 -14.74
C ARG A 85 4.57 19.92 -13.44
N ALA A 86 3.98 19.27 -12.45
CA ALA A 86 3.73 19.88 -11.15
C ALA A 86 5.04 20.16 -10.39
N LEU A 87 6.01 19.25 -10.47
CA LEU A 87 7.36 19.43 -9.94
C LEU A 87 8.05 20.64 -10.58
N ARG A 88 7.95 20.78 -11.91
CA ARG A 88 8.49 21.92 -12.65
C ARG A 88 7.87 23.23 -12.16
N ALA A 89 6.54 23.30 -12.06
CA ALA A 89 5.84 24.47 -11.52
C ALA A 89 6.26 24.81 -10.08
N ARG A 90 6.42 23.80 -9.23
CA ARG A 90 6.94 23.95 -7.86
C ARG A 90 8.33 24.59 -7.84
N ILE A 91 9.23 24.13 -8.70
CA ILE A 91 10.60 24.67 -8.82
C ILE A 91 10.56 26.10 -9.36
N LEU A 92 9.69 26.41 -10.33
CA LEU A 92 9.52 27.77 -10.85
C LEU A 92 9.08 28.76 -9.76
N PHE A 93 8.12 28.39 -8.90
CA PHE A 93 7.75 29.21 -7.75
C PHE A 93 8.92 29.45 -6.80
N ARG A 94 9.73 28.42 -6.53
CA ARG A 94 10.88 28.52 -5.62
C ARG A 94 12.04 29.32 -6.20
N ALA A 95 12.26 29.26 -7.51
CA ALA A 95 13.28 30.03 -8.20
C ALA A 95 12.92 31.52 -8.29
N GLY A 96 11.62 31.83 -8.33
CA GLY A 96 11.08 33.19 -8.40
C GLY A 96 11.09 33.79 -9.81
N GLY A 97 10.20 34.77 -10.05
CA GLY A 97 10.14 35.54 -11.30
C GLY A 97 9.54 34.81 -12.50
N ARG A 98 8.93 33.63 -12.28
CA ARG A 98 8.24 32.81 -13.30
C ARG A 98 6.91 32.25 -12.77
N GLU A 99 6.25 33.01 -11.90
CA GLU A 99 5.01 32.62 -11.23
C GLU A 99 3.86 32.41 -12.22
N ASP A 100 3.76 33.25 -13.25
CA ASP A 100 2.72 33.14 -14.29
C ASP A 100 2.86 31.84 -15.08
N GLU A 101 4.10 31.43 -15.38
CA GLU A 101 4.37 30.19 -16.06
C GLU A 101 4.03 28.98 -15.18
N ALA A 102 4.42 29.01 -13.90
CA ALA A 102 4.08 27.97 -12.94
C ALA A 102 2.55 27.82 -12.80
N MET A 103 1.82 28.92 -12.69
CA MET A 103 0.36 28.91 -12.61
C MET A 103 -0.30 28.40 -13.90
N ALA A 104 0.21 28.78 -15.08
CA ALA A 104 -0.28 28.25 -16.34
C ALA A 104 -0.10 26.73 -16.45
N GLU A 105 1.04 26.21 -15.99
CA GLU A 105 1.28 24.76 -15.96
C GLU A 105 0.31 24.03 -15.04
N LEU A 106 0.11 24.51 -13.81
CA LEU A 106 -0.81 23.88 -12.85
C LEU A 106 -2.27 23.99 -13.27
N THR A 107 -2.67 25.10 -13.90
CA THR A 107 -4.02 25.26 -14.43
C THR A 107 -4.34 24.19 -15.48
N ALA A 108 -3.37 23.86 -16.34
CA ALA A 108 -3.53 22.81 -17.34
C ALA A 108 -3.55 21.39 -16.74
N LEU A 109 -3.11 21.19 -15.49
CA LEU A 109 -3.23 19.91 -14.78
C LEU A 109 -4.55 19.76 -14.02
N ARG A 110 -5.37 20.82 -13.94
CA ARG A 110 -6.62 20.81 -13.17
C ARG A 110 -7.59 19.66 -13.54
N PRO A 111 -7.78 19.28 -14.82
CA PRO A 111 -8.62 18.13 -15.17
C PRO A 111 -8.18 16.81 -14.52
N LEU A 112 -6.87 16.65 -14.28
CA LEU A 112 -6.34 15.41 -13.68
C LEU A 112 -6.80 15.21 -12.23
N LEU A 113 -7.25 16.26 -11.53
CA LEU A 113 -7.77 16.16 -10.15
C LEU A 113 -8.97 15.21 -10.02
N THR A 114 -9.73 15.03 -11.11
CA THR A 114 -10.89 14.14 -11.17
C THR A 114 -10.60 12.80 -11.85
N GLU A 115 -9.44 12.68 -12.52
CA GLU A 115 -9.08 11.51 -13.33
C GLU A 115 -8.02 10.62 -12.67
N GLN A 116 -7.09 11.23 -11.92
CA GLN A 116 -5.92 10.57 -11.36
C GLN A 116 -5.92 10.59 -9.83
N PRO A 117 -5.70 9.44 -9.16
CA PRO A 117 -5.66 9.37 -7.69
C PRO A 117 -4.60 10.25 -7.02
N ASP A 118 -3.46 10.46 -7.68
CA ASP A 118 -2.28 11.14 -7.17
C ASP A 118 -2.24 12.65 -7.50
N ALA A 119 -3.01 13.09 -8.51
CA ALA A 119 -3.09 14.50 -8.92
C ALA A 119 -3.43 15.49 -7.80
N PRO A 120 -4.39 15.20 -6.92
CA PRO A 120 -4.67 16.08 -5.78
C PRO A 120 -3.44 16.38 -4.93
N ALA A 121 -2.52 15.41 -4.76
CA ALA A 121 -1.35 15.57 -3.91
C ALA A 121 -0.26 16.42 -4.62
N TYR A 122 0.09 16.10 -5.86
CA TYR A 122 1.17 16.82 -6.54
C TYR A 122 0.78 18.24 -6.96
N VAL A 123 -0.48 18.49 -7.33
CA VAL A 123 -0.96 19.83 -7.71
C VAL A 123 -1.03 20.74 -6.50
N SER A 124 -1.61 20.27 -5.38
CA SER A 124 -1.72 21.07 -4.17
C SER A 124 -0.36 21.39 -3.55
N ALA A 125 0.58 20.43 -3.54
CA ALA A 125 1.94 20.67 -3.07
C ALA A 125 2.70 21.72 -3.90
N ALA A 126 2.46 21.77 -5.22
CA ALA A 126 3.06 22.79 -6.08
C ALA A 126 2.46 24.18 -5.84
N LEU A 127 1.13 24.27 -5.66
CA LEU A 127 0.45 25.52 -5.30
C LEU A 127 0.90 26.03 -3.92
N ASP A 128 1.02 25.15 -2.93
CA ASP A 128 1.47 25.49 -1.58
C ASP A 128 2.90 26.04 -1.58
N ALA A 129 3.81 25.46 -2.36
CA ALA A 129 5.17 25.97 -2.51
C ALA A 129 5.23 27.39 -3.12
N GLY A 130 4.20 27.80 -3.88
CA GLY A 130 4.02 29.16 -4.38
C GLY A 130 3.24 30.09 -3.43
N GLY A 131 2.88 29.62 -2.23
CA GLY A 131 2.02 30.36 -1.30
C GLY A 131 0.60 30.56 -1.85
N ARG A 132 0.06 29.55 -2.54
CA ARG A 132 -1.29 29.55 -3.15
C ARG A 132 -2.17 28.45 -2.58
N THR A 133 -1.99 28.12 -1.30
CA THR A 133 -2.75 27.09 -0.58
C THR A 133 -4.27 27.33 -0.64
N ALA A 134 -4.72 28.59 -0.62
CA ALA A 134 -6.13 28.93 -0.82
C ALA A 134 -6.65 28.54 -2.21
N VAL A 135 -5.86 28.73 -3.27
CA VAL A 135 -6.23 28.30 -4.64
C VAL A 135 -6.28 26.78 -4.72
N ALA A 136 -5.39 26.08 -4.00
CA ALA A 136 -5.44 24.62 -3.92
C ALA A 136 -6.74 24.14 -3.27
N GLU A 137 -7.18 24.79 -2.19
CA GLU A 137 -8.46 24.49 -1.53
C GLU A 137 -9.64 24.67 -2.50
N GLU A 138 -9.69 25.80 -3.22
CA GLU A 138 -10.76 26.08 -4.19
C GLU A 138 -10.83 25.03 -5.29
N TRP A 139 -9.67 24.63 -5.83
CA TRP A 139 -9.60 23.65 -6.92
C TRP A 139 -9.98 22.24 -6.45
N LEU A 140 -9.51 21.84 -5.26
CA LEU A 140 -9.85 20.55 -4.67
C LEU A 140 -11.34 20.47 -4.30
N SER A 141 -11.89 21.54 -3.71
CA SER A 141 -13.32 21.65 -3.40
C SER A 141 -14.17 21.54 -4.67
N ALA A 142 -13.83 22.27 -5.73
CA ALA A 142 -14.55 22.19 -7.00
C ALA A 142 -14.50 20.78 -7.62
N ALA A 143 -13.35 20.10 -7.57
CA ALA A 143 -13.20 18.73 -8.07
C ALA A 143 -14.03 17.73 -7.24
N VAL A 144 -14.12 17.90 -5.91
CA VAL A 144 -14.98 17.08 -5.05
C VAL A 144 -16.44 17.27 -5.44
N ASP A 145 -16.89 18.50 -5.64
CA ASP A 145 -18.26 18.80 -6.04
C ASP A 145 -18.61 18.18 -7.39
N THR A 146 -17.69 18.22 -8.36
CA THR A 146 -17.84 17.53 -9.66
C THR A 146 -18.04 16.02 -9.47
N LEU A 147 -17.11 15.36 -8.79
CA LEU A 147 -17.16 13.89 -8.62
C LEU A 147 -18.32 13.40 -7.76
N LEU A 148 -18.80 14.19 -6.81
CA LEU A 148 -20.00 13.89 -6.03
C LEU A 148 -21.28 14.12 -6.86
N GLY A 149 -21.32 15.20 -7.65
CA GLY A 149 -22.43 15.50 -8.56
C GLY A 149 -22.62 14.43 -9.64
N GLU A 150 -21.54 13.98 -10.28
CA GLU A 150 -21.56 12.88 -11.27
C GLU A 150 -22.08 11.57 -10.68
N ARG A 151 -21.75 11.29 -9.41
CA ARG A 151 -22.26 10.10 -8.72
C ARG A 151 -23.74 10.23 -8.35
N ALA A 152 -24.16 11.41 -7.91
CA ALA A 152 -25.56 11.66 -7.60
C ALA A 152 -26.43 11.45 -8.85
N THR A 153 -26.04 12.01 -10.00
CA THR A 153 -26.76 11.83 -11.27
C THR A 153 -26.70 10.39 -11.78
N ALA A 154 -25.59 9.68 -11.60
CA ALA A 154 -25.49 8.26 -11.95
C ALA A 154 -26.35 7.34 -11.07
N ALA A 155 -26.63 7.72 -9.81
CA ALA A 155 -27.45 6.95 -8.88
C ALA A 155 -28.97 7.15 -9.07
N GLU A 156 -29.38 8.20 -9.80
CA GLU A 156 -30.78 8.59 -9.98
C GLU A 156 -31.69 7.64 -10.78
N PRO A 157 -31.23 6.56 -11.45
CA PRO A 157 -32.16 5.53 -11.93
C PRO A 157 -32.54 4.46 -10.89
N ALA A 158 -31.86 4.35 -9.73
CA ALA A 158 -31.88 3.10 -8.95
C ALA A 158 -32.27 3.18 -7.46
N ALA A 159 -32.41 4.35 -6.82
CA ALA A 159 -32.76 4.35 -5.39
C ALA A 159 -33.51 5.60 -4.92
N SER A 160 -34.85 5.52 -4.85
CA SER A 160 -35.56 6.26 -3.80
C SER A 160 -35.30 5.54 -2.48
N THR A 161 -34.31 5.99 -1.71
CA THR A 161 -34.26 5.94 -0.22
C THR A 161 -32.93 6.52 0.25
N ALA A 162 -32.97 7.31 1.33
CA ALA A 162 -31.82 8.01 1.90
C ALA A 162 -30.65 7.11 2.35
N ALA A 163 -30.86 5.78 2.45
CA ALA A 163 -29.82 4.79 2.76
C ALA A 163 -28.83 4.54 1.60
N ALA A 164 -29.17 4.92 0.36
CA ALA A 164 -28.30 4.71 -0.81
C ALA A 164 -27.09 5.66 -0.83
N ALA A 165 -27.17 6.83 -0.20
CA ALA A 165 -26.08 7.82 -0.20
C ALA A 165 -24.84 7.35 0.59
N GLU A 166 -25.02 6.54 1.64
CA GLU A 166 -23.91 5.92 2.38
C GLU A 166 -23.36 4.65 1.70
N ALA A 167 -24.20 3.95 0.92
CA ALA A 167 -23.79 2.77 0.15
C ALA A 167 -23.01 3.16 -1.13
N ALA A 168 -23.27 4.33 -1.71
CA ALA A 168 -22.73 4.75 -3.00
C ALA A 168 -21.27 5.25 -2.97
N LEU A 169 -20.72 5.61 -1.80
CA LEU A 169 -19.29 5.89 -1.67
C LEU A 169 -18.53 4.62 -1.30
N GLU A 170 -18.49 3.71 -2.26
CA GLU A 170 -17.61 2.57 -2.20
C GLU A 170 -16.17 3.07 -2.29
N VAL A 171 -15.49 3.15 -1.15
CA VAL A 171 -14.03 3.09 -1.16
C VAL A 171 -13.71 1.74 -1.77
N GLY A 172 -13.02 1.78 -2.92
CA GLY A 172 -12.49 0.60 -3.59
C GLY A 172 -11.70 -0.31 -2.64
N PRO A 173 -11.17 -1.43 -3.13
CA PRO A 173 -10.35 -2.30 -2.28
C PRO A 173 -9.26 -1.45 -1.58
N PRO A 174 -8.88 -1.77 -0.32
CA PRO A 174 -7.89 -0.97 0.41
C PRO A 174 -6.53 -0.87 -0.30
N GLU A 175 -6.25 -1.78 -1.23
CA GLU A 175 -5.05 -1.78 -2.08
C GLU A 175 -5.12 -0.80 -3.26
N ALA A 176 -6.31 -0.34 -3.63
CA ALA A 176 -6.51 0.68 -4.66
C ALA A 176 -7.77 1.51 -4.36
N PRO A 177 -7.70 2.45 -3.39
CA PRO A 177 -8.77 3.41 -3.18
C PRO A 177 -9.04 4.23 -4.46
N GLY A 178 -10.30 4.59 -4.70
CA GLY A 178 -10.67 5.37 -5.90
C GLY A 178 -10.26 6.84 -5.83
N VAL A 179 -10.28 7.54 -6.97
CA VAL A 179 -9.88 8.96 -7.10
C VAL A 179 -10.56 9.87 -6.06
N LEU A 180 -11.88 9.74 -5.87
CA LEU A 180 -12.64 10.56 -4.91
C LEU A 180 -12.10 10.44 -3.47
N PHE A 181 -11.64 9.25 -3.07
CA PHE A 181 -11.08 9.06 -1.74
C PHE A 181 -9.81 9.91 -1.55
N PHE A 182 -8.85 9.81 -2.46
CA PHE A 182 -7.60 10.57 -2.37
C PHE A 182 -7.84 12.08 -2.50
N LEU A 183 -8.79 12.48 -3.33
CA LEU A 183 -9.18 13.87 -3.48
C LEU A 183 -9.76 14.44 -2.17
N LEU A 184 -10.68 13.74 -1.52
CA LEU A 184 -11.24 14.13 -0.21
C LEU A 184 -10.14 14.23 0.85
N GLN A 185 -9.20 13.28 0.89
CA GLN A 185 -8.07 13.28 1.81
C GLN A 185 -7.15 14.48 1.62
N GLN A 186 -6.77 14.79 0.38
CA GLN A 186 -5.93 15.95 0.09
C GLN A 186 -6.65 17.28 0.37
N ARG A 187 -7.94 17.37 0.03
CA ARG A 187 -8.77 18.53 0.39
C ARG A 187 -8.80 18.76 1.90
N HIS A 188 -9.06 17.70 2.66
CA HIS A 188 -9.13 17.75 4.11
C HIS A 188 -7.82 18.28 4.71
N ARG A 189 -6.68 17.76 4.24
CA ARG A 189 -5.35 18.23 4.63
C ARG A 189 -5.13 19.72 4.33
N VAL A 190 -5.44 20.17 3.11
CA VAL A 190 -5.25 21.59 2.71
C VAL A 190 -6.13 22.53 3.54
N ARG A 191 -7.38 22.15 3.82
CA ARG A 191 -8.28 22.94 4.67
C ARG A 191 -7.79 23.05 6.10
N ARG A 192 -7.22 21.96 6.63
CA ARG A 192 -6.55 21.95 7.94
C ARG A 192 -5.35 22.89 7.97
N ASP A 193 -4.51 22.88 6.92
CA ASP A 193 -3.35 23.78 6.81
C ASP A 193 -3.77 25.26 6.77
N LEU A 194 -4.95 25.55 6.20
CA LEU A 194 -5.59 26.87 6.19
C LEU A 194 -6.35 27.22 7.48
N ASN A 195 -6.41 26.32 8.47
CA ASN A 195 -7.23 26.46 9.69
C ASN A 195 -8.72 26.74 9.40
N LEU A 196 -9.27 26.17 8.34
CA LEU A 196 -10.70 26.29 8.03
C LEU A 196 -11.52 25.36 8.94
N PRO A 197 -12.77 25.73 9.29
CA PRO A 197 -13.66 24.83 9.99
C PRO A 197 -13.91 23.54 9.20
N HIS A 198 -13.98 22.39 9.90
CA HIS A 198 -14.39 21.13 9.29
C HIS A 198 -15.79 21.25 8.69
N ASP A 199 -15.97 20.67 7.51
CA ASP A 199 -17.27 20.52 6.86
C ASP A 199 -17.65 19.05 6.64
N ARG A 200 -18.81 18.84 6.01
CA ARG A 200 -19.34 17.51 5.73
C ARG A 200 -18.41 16.63 4.89
N ASN A 201 -17.62 17.22 3.99
CA ASN A 201 -16.69 16.50 3.14
C ASN A 201 -15.42 16.12 3.92
N ASP A 202 -15.00 16.95 4.87
CA ASP A 202 -13.95 16.62 5.83
C ASP A 202 -14.37 15.44 6.73
N ASP A 203 -15.58 15.49 7.29
CA ASP A 203 -16.13 14.37 8.09
C ASP A 203 -16.24 13.07 7.26
N LEU A 204 -16.54 13.20 5.97
CA LEU A 204 -16.59 12.08 5.05
C LEU A 204 -15.20 11.49 4.81
N ALA A 205 -14.16 12.32 4.63
CA ALA A 205 -12.78 11.87 4.49
C ALA A 205 -12.37 11.01 5.71
N ASP A 206 -12.60 11.51 6.93
CA ASP A 206 -12.30 10.82 8.18
C ASP A 206 -13.01 9.47 8.29
N ARG A 207 -14.31 9.42 7.98
CA ARG A 207 -15.08 8.16 8.01
C ARG A 207 -14.56 7.13 7.01
N LEU A 208 -14.19 7.56 5.80
CA LEU A 208 -13.66 6.66 4.78
C LEU A 208 -12.28 6.11 5.16
N GLU A 209 -11.42 6.95 5.74
CA GLU A 209 -10.13 6.52 6.27
C GLU A 209 -10.30 5.49 7.40
N ALA A 210 -11.15 5.79 8.38
CA ALA A 210 -11.43 4.85 9.48
C ALA A 210 -11.97 3.51 8.96
N ARG A 211 -12.81 3.52 7.91
CA ARG A 211 -13.30 2.30 7.25
C ARG A 211 -12.18 1.52 6.55
N LEU A 212 -11.26 2.21 5.87
CA LEU A 212 -10.11 1.56 5.23
C LEU A 212 -9.18 0.92 6.25
N VAL A 213 -8.83 1.66 7.30
CA VAL A 213 -7.98 1.15 8.40
C VAL A 213 -8.62 -0.08 9.02
N ARG A 214 -9.91 -0.01 9.35
CA ARG A 214 -10.63 -1.15 9.91
C ARG A 214 -10.65 -2.36 8.96
N ARG A 215 -10.94 -2.17 7.67
CA ARG A 215 -10.90 -3.26 6.67
C ARG A 215 -9.51 -3.88 6.54
N ALA A 216 -8.46 -3.06 6.59
CA ALA A 216 -7.08 -3.54 6.54
C ALA A 216 -6.74 -4.38 7.79
N GLN A 217 -7.17 -3.93 8.97
CA GLN A 217 -7.05 -4.66 10.22
C GLN A 217 -7.85 -5.97 10.21
N GLU A 218 -9.11 -5.95 9.76
CA GLU A 218 -9.96 -7.13 9.59
C GLU A 218 -9.32 -8.16 8.64
N ARG A 219 -8.74 -7.70 7.51
CA ARG A 219 -8.00 -8.58 6.59
C ARG A 219 -6.76 -9.18 7.24
N GLN A 220 -6.01 -8.39 8.00
CA GLN A 220 -4.82 -8.86 8.70
C GLN A 220 -5.18 -9.85 9.83
N ALA A 221 -6.27 -9.62 10.56
CA ALA A 221 -6.80 -10.54 11.56
C ALA A 221 -7.35 -11.83 10.93
N ALA A 222 -7.86 -11.74 9.69
CA ALA A 222 -8.30 -12.89 8.91
C ALA A 222 -7.16 -13.66 8.23
N GLU A 223 -5.89 -13.20 8.29
CA GLU A 223 -4.77 -14.05 7.88
C GLU A 223 -4.67 -15.22 8.87
N PRO A 224 -4.83 -16.46 8.39
CA PRO A 224 -4.88 -17.61 9.29
C PRO A 224 -3.55 -17.82 9.97
N ASP A 225 -3.62 -18.18 11.25
CA ASP A 225 -2.46 -18.63 11.99
C ASP A 225 -1.88 -19.89 11.33
N LEU A 226 -0.66 -19.78 10.78
CA LEU A 226 0.07 -20.95 10.27
C LEU A 226 0.64 -21.80 11.42
N LEU A 227 0.00 -21.77 12.58
CA LEU A 227 0.34 -22.53 13.79
C LEU A 227 0.13 -24.02 13.52
N PHE A 228 1.22 -24.76 13.57
CA PHE A 228 1.26 -26.20 13.57
C PHE A 228 1.46 -26.71 15.00
N TRP A 229 0.60 -27.65 15.40
CA TRP A 229 0.66 -28.32 16.68
C TRP A 229 1.18 -29.74 16.44
N PRO A 230 2.39 -30.09 16.91
CA PRO A 230 2.83 -31.47 16.91
C PRO A 230 1.78 -32.36 17.58
N ARG A 231 1.67 -33.63 17.17
CA ARG A 231 0.56 -34.51 17.60
C ARG A 231 0.31 -34.50 19.11
N ALA A 232 1.36 -34.68 19.91
CA ALA A 232 1.26 -34.66 21.36
C ALA A 232 0.73 -33.32 21.91
N GLU A 233 1.19 -32.19 21.35
CA GLU A 233 0.72 -30.85 21.72
C GLU A 233 -0.73 -30.61 21.26
N PHE A 234 -1.13 -31.13 20.10
CA PHE A 234 -2.49 -31.02 19.61
C PHE A 234 -3.49 -31.78 20.50
N ASP A 235 -3.15 -33.01 20.86
CA ASP A 235 -3.97 -33.85 21.74
C ASP A 235 -4.13 -33.18 23.12
N ARG A 236 -3.02 -32.60 23.64
CA ARG A 236 -3.02 -31.81 24.87
C ARG A 236 -3.86 -30.54 24.72
N LEU A 237 -3.71 -29.80 23.63
CA LEU A 237 -4.41 -28.54 23.35
C LEU A 237 -5.93 -28.75 23.40
N LEU A 238 -6.46 -29.75 22.70
CA LEU A 238 -7.90 -30.00 22.69
C LEU A 238 -8.43 -30.58 24.01
N THR A 239 -7.57 -31.26 24.79
CA THR A 239 -7.91 -31.73 26.14
C THR A 239 -8.04 -30.57 27.12
N GLU A 240 -7.11 -29.62 27.08
CA GLU A 240 -7.08 -28.47 27.98
C GLU A 240 -8.01 -27.33 27.52
N GLN A 241 -8.24 -27.21 26.22
CA GLN A 241 -8.93 -26.09 25.59
C GLN A 241 -9.85 -26.58 24.46
N SER A 242 -10.96 -27.24 24.81
CA SER A 242 -11.88 -27.83 23.83
C SER A 242 -12.47 -26.82 22.84
N ALA A 243 -12.58 -25.54 23.23
CA ALA A 243 -13.03 -24.44 22.35
C ALA A 243 -12.16 -24.27 21.08
N LEU A 244 -10.89 -24.67 21.12
CA LEU A 244 -9.98 -24.59 19.98
C LEU A 244 -10.25 -25.62 18.88
N THR A 245 -11.20 -26.53 19.09
CA THR A 245 -11.68 -27.49 18.09
C THR A 245 -12.22 -26.77 16.84
N GLU A 246 -12.90 -25.65 17.00
CA GLU A 246 -13.42 -24.86 15.87
C GLU A 246 -12.28 -24.25 15.04
N ALA A 247 -11.23 -23.78 15.71
CA ALA A 247 -10.10 -23.09 15.06
C ALA A 247 -9.12 -24.07 14.36
N TYR A 248 -8.84 -25.21 14.98
CA TYR A 248 -7.80 -26.14 14.52
C TYR A 248 -8.35 -27.47 13.96
N GLY A 249 -9.65 -27.71 14.09
CA GLY A 249 -10.31 -28.92 13.63
C GLY A 249 -10.50 -29.98 14.73
N PRO A 250 -11.34 -30.99 14.47
CA PRO A 250 -11.73 -32.00 15.46
C PRO A 250 -10.64 -33.04 15.76
N ASP A 251 -9.66 -33.20 14.86
CA ASP A 251 -8.58 -34.15 15.03
C ASP A 251 -7.29 -33.67 14.33
N TRP A 252 -6.18 -34.34 14.63
CA TRP A 252 -4.86 -33.95 14.11
C TRP A 252 -4.74 -34.08 12.59
N ASP A 253 -5.55 -34.93 11.96
CA ASP A 253 -5.55 -35.09 10.52
C ASP A 253 -6.28 -33.92 9.84
N ALA A 254 -7.40 -33.47 10.40
CA ALA A 254 -8.12 -32.27 10.01
C ALA A 254 -7.25 -31.02 10.19
N HIS A 255 -6.50 -30.90 11.29
CA HIS A 255 -5.58 -29.79 11.53
C HIS A 255 -4.53 -29.67 10.43
N ARG A 256 -3.87 -30.79 10.10
CA ARG A 256 -2.86 -30.82 9.02
C ARG A 256 -3.47 -30.55 7.65
N ALA A 257 -4.68 -31.07 7.39
CA ALA A 257 -5.39 -30.81 6.15
C ALA A 257 -5.74 -29.31 5.99
N ARG A 258 -6.21 -28.66 7.07
CA ARG A 258 -6.50 -27.22 7.11
C ARG A 258 -5.26 -26.41 6.73
N LEU A 259 -4.12 -26.65 7.40
CA LEU A 259 -2.86 -25.95 7.13
C LEU A 259 -2.37 -26.20 5.71
N GLU A 260 -2.38 -27.45 5.24
CA GLU A 260 -1.96 -27.80 3.89
C GLU A 260 -2.81 -27.08 2.82
N LYS A 261 -4.14 -27.13 2.93
CA LYS A 261 -5.06 -26.43 2.02
C LYS A 261 -4.79 -24.93 1.99
N GLN A 262 -4.53 -24.35 3.16
CA GLN A 262 -4.24 -22.92 3.28
C GLN A 262 -2.90 -22.53 2.65
N LEU A 263 -1.84 -23.31 2.85
CA LEU A 263 -0.53 -23.07 2.24
C LEU A 263 -0.59 -23.17 0.70
N VAL A 264 -1.34 -24.15 0.18
CA VAL A 264 -1.60 -24.28 -1.26
C VAL A 264 -2.38 -23.07 -1.78
N ARG A 265 -3.42 -22.62 -1.06
CA ARG A 265 -4.17 -21.40 -1.42
C ARG A 265 -3.27 -20.17 -1.47
N LEU A 266 -2.42 -19.97 -0.47
CA LEU A 266 -1.48 -18.83 -0.41
C LEU A 266 -0.47 -18.87 -1.56
N THR A 267 0.02 -20.06 -1.92
CA THR A 267 0.90 -20.24 -3.08
C THR A 267 0.17 -19.95 -4.39
N GLY A 268 -1.09 -20.38 -4.52
CA GLY A 268 -1.94 -20.06 -5.67
C GLY A 268 -2.21 -18.55 -5.81
N ALA A 269 -2.16 -17.80 -4.71
CA ALA A 269 -2.20 -16.35 -4.68
C ALA A 269 -0.83 -15.67 -4.90
N GLY A 270 0.22 -16.43 -5.26
CA GLY A 270 1.55 -15.91 -5.59
C GLY A 270 2.49 -15.71 -4.40
N ARG A 271 2.12 -16.13 -3.17
CA ARG A 271 3.01 -16.04 -2.01
C ARG A 271 4.12 -17.09 -2.10
N THR A 272 5.35 -16.70 -1.80
CA THR A 272 6.53 -17.58 -1.77
C THR A 272 7.16 -17.61 -0.37
N GLY A 273 8.06 -18.55 -0.11
CA GLY A 273 8.79 -18.63 1.17
C GLY A 273 7.92 -18.98 2.40
N LEU A 274 6.85 -19.75 2.18
CA LEU A 274 5.90 -20.12 3.23
C LEU A 274 6.51 -21.10 4.23
N HIS A 275 5.99 -21.08 5.44
CA HIS A 275 6.38 -21.96 6.53
C HIS A 275 5.20 -22.15 7.48
N VAL A 276 5.18 -23.27 8.21
CA VAL A 276 4.32 -23.43 9.39
C VAL A 276 5.10 -23.14 10.65
N LEU A 277 4.40 -22.75 11.70
CA LEU A 277 4.97 -22.30 12.97
C LEU A 277 4.69 -23.35 14.03
N ALA A 278 5.74 -24.06 14.48
CA ALA A 278 5.61 -25.06 15.52
C ALA A 278 5.26 -24.40 16.87
N GLY A 279 4.04 -24.60 17.35
CA GLY A 279 3.55 -24.12 18.64
C GLY A 279 3.60 -25.19 19.73
N SER A 280 3.56 -24.75 20.98
CA SER A 280 3.34 -25.59 22.18
C SER A 280 2.27 -24.98 23.08
N VAL A 281 1.53 -25.83 23.79
CA VAL A 281 0.42 -25.39 24.67
C VAL A 281 0.92 -24.40 25.72
N ASP A 282 2.07 -24.71 26.35
CA ASP A 282 2.71 -23.82 27.32
C ASP A 282 3.12 -22.48 26.71
N GLY A 283 3.53 -22.47 25.44
CA GLY A 283 3.90 -21.25 24.73
C GLY A 283 2.68 -20.35 24.51
N LEU A 284 1.55 -20.93 24.09
CA LEU A 284 0.31 -20.18 23.88
C LEU A 284 -0.27 -19.68 25.22
N VAL A 285 -0.35 -20.54 26.23
CA VAL A 285 -0.84 -20.15 27.57
C VAL A 285 0.06 -19.09 28.18
N GLY A 286 1.38 -19.25 28.06
CA GLY A 286 2.33 -18.24 28.52
C GLY A 286 2.21 -16.91 27.78
N TYR A 287 1.93 -16.93 26.47
CA TYR A 287 1.66 -15.71 25.70
C TYR A 287 0.35 -15.06 26.18
N ALA A 288 -0.73 -15.83 26.26
CA ALA A 288 -2.04 -15.36 26.71
C ALA A 288 -1.96 -14.69 28.09
N GLY A 289 -1.27 -15.32 29.05
CA GLY A 289 -1.08 -14.77 30.39
C GLY A 289 -0.26 -13.47 30.43
N ARG A 290 0.70 -13.26 29.53
CA ARG A 290 1.44 -11.99 29.42
C ARG A 290 0.59 -10.85 28.82
N HIS A 291 -0.45 -11.20 28.09
CA HIS A 291 -1.33 -10.28 27.37
C HIS A 291 -2.72 -10.16 27.99
N ASP A 292 -2.93 -10.72 29.18
CA ASP A 292 -4.20 -10.72 29.92
C ASP A 292 -5.40 -11.17 29.05
N GLY A 293 -5.19 -12.21 28.24
CA GLY A 293 -6.18 -12.71 27.28
C GLY A 293 -6.38 -14.22 27.35
N ASP A 294 -7.34 -14.70 26.56
CA ASP A 294 -7.70 -16.11 26.46
C ASP A 294 -6.91 -16.80 25.31
N PRO A 295 -6.27 -17.97 25.53
CA PRO A 295 -5.74 -18.81 24.45
C PRO A 295 -6.72 -19.10 23.29
N ALA A 296 -8.04 -19.10 23.55
CA ALA A 296 -9.09 -19.28 22.57
C ALA A 296 -9.44 -18.00 21.79
N ASP A 297 -8.89 -16.83 22.15
CA ASP A 297 -9.06 -15.59 21.42
C ASP A 297 -8.22 -15.59 20.12
N PRO A 298 -8.82 -15.37 18.94
CA PRO A 298 -8.09 -15.23 17.68
C PRO A 298 -6.95 -14.21 17.72
N GLU A 299 -7.09 -13.08 18.43
CA GLU A 299 -6.04 -12.05 18.52
C GLU A 299 -4.83 -12.55 19.32
N ILE A 300 -5.07 -13.29 20.40
CA ILE A 300 -4.03 -13.92 21.21
C ILE A 300 -3.27 -14.97 20.39
N ARG A 301 -3.97 -15.80 19.61
CA ARG A 301 -3.33 -16.81 18.74
C ARG A 301 -2.54 -16.17 17.60
N ALA A 302 -3.07 -15.13 16.97
CA ALA A 302 -2.35 -14.37 15.94
C ALA A 302 -1.09 -13.69 16.53
N GLY A 303 -1.20 -13.14 17.73
CA GLY A 303 -0.06 -12.60 18.49
C GLY A 303 1.02 -13.64 18.76
N TYR A 304 0.62 -14.81 19.28
CA TYR A 304 1.53 -15.93 19.53
C TYR A 304 2.17 -16.44 18.24
N ALA A 305 1.43 -16.51 17.13
CA ALA A 305 1.98 -16.84 15.82
C ALA A 305 3.03 -15.83 15.34
N ARG A 306 2.84 -14.52 15.57
CA ARG A 306 3.87 -13.51 15.26
C ARG A 306 5.13 -13.67 16.11
N GLU A 307 4.99 -13.98 17.40
CA GLU A 307 6.13 -14.33 18.27
C GLU A 307 6.84 -15.60 17.77
N LEU A 308 6.05 -16.59 17.36
CA LEU A 308 6.37 -17.73 16.49
C LEU A 308 7.33 -17.36 15.36
N ALA A 309 6.80 -16.54 14.48
CA ALA A 309 7.44 -16.14 13.25
C ALA A 309 8.76 -15.42 13.52
N ALA A 310 8.92 -14.68 14.61
CA ALA A 310 10.20 -14.03 14.92
C ALA A 310 11.35 -15.03 15.26
N ARG A 311 11.05 -16.30 15.55
CA ARG A 311 12.03 -17.31 15.98
C ARG A 311 12.33 -18.31 14.84
N PRO A 312 13.53 -18.29 14.22
CA PRO A 312 13.86 -19.19 13.12
C PRO A 312 13.66 -20.69 13.44
N ALA A 313 13.95 -21.10 14.68
CA ALA A 313 13.81 -22.50 15.11
C ALA A 313 12.34 -22.99 15.18
N ALA A 314 11.37 -22.08 15.26
CA ALA A 314 9.96 -22.44 15.26
C ALA A 314 9.37 -22.54 13.84
N ARG A 315 10.11 -22.13 12.81
CA ARG A 315 9.64 -22.15 11.41
C ARG A 315 9.98 -23.49 10.77
N ILE A 316 8.97 -24.18 10.27
CA ILE A 316 9.12 -25.40 9.47
C ILE A 316 8.88 -25.03 8.00
N PRO A 317 9.90 -25.16 7.12
CA PRO A 317 9.79 -24.73 5.72
C PRO A 317 8.74 -25.55 4.96
N TRP A 318 8.03 -24.87 4.06
CA TRP A 318 7.04 -25.47 3.17
C TRP A 318 7.09 -24.81 1.78
N PRO A 319 6.95 -25.56 0.67
CA PRO A 319 6.70 -27.00 0.61
C PRO A 319 7.99 -27.82 0.74
N PRO A 320 7.95 -28.98 1.41
CA PRO A 320 9.01 -29.98 1.28
C PRO A 320 9.07 -30.53 -0.16
N GLU A 321 10.22 -31.09 -0.53
CA GLU A 321 10.31 -31.87 -1.76
C GLU A 321 9.38 -33.09 -1.72
N ARG A 322 8.87 -33.50 -2.88
CA ARG A 322 7.82 -34.54 -2.97
C ARG A 322 8.20 -35.87 -2.28
N ASN A 323 9.49 -36.22 -2.26
CA ASN A 323 9.98 -37.46 -1.69
C ASN A 323 10.59 -37.31 -0.28
N ASP A 324 10.71 -36.08 0.21
CA ASP A 324 11.30 -35.79 1.52
C ASP A 324 10.32 -36.09 2.66
N ALA A 325 10.86 -36.06 3.88
CA ALA A 325 10.05 -36.17 5.09
C ALA A 325 8.97 -35.08 5.11
N CYS A 326 7.76 -35.45 5.48
CA CYS A 326 6.66 -34.52 5.54
C CYS A 326 6.83 -33.51 6.68
N TRP A 327 6.53 -32.24 6.41
CA TRP A 327 6.61 -31.12 7.34
C TRP A 327 5.89 -31.36 8.69
N CYS A 328 4.88 -32.23 8.73
CA CYS A 328 4.14 -32.54 9.95
C CYS A 328 4.89 -33.45 10.95
N GLY A 329 6.11 -33.89 10.64
CA GLY A 329 6.90 -34.75 11.53
C GLY A 329 6.48 -36.22 11.56
N SER A 330 5.60 -36.67 10.66
CA SER A 330 5.13 -38.08 10.61
C SER A 330 6.18 -39.09 10.15
N GLY A 331 7.35 -38.65 9.68
CA GLY A 331 8.39 -39.48 9.06
C GLY A 331 8.03 -40.06 7.68
N SER A 332 6.77 -39.92 7.24
CA SER A 332 6.34 -40.36 5.91
C SER A 332 6.76 -39.39 4.82
N LYS A 333 6.93 -39.89 3.59
CA LYS A 333 7.20 -39.05 2.41
C LYS A 333 6.07 -38.05 2.19
N TYR A 334 6.39 -36.79 1.90
CA TYR A 334 5.41 -35.70 1.74
C TYR A 334 4.29 -36.06 0.74
N LYS A 335 4.64 -36.64 -0.42
CA LYS A 335 3.65 -37.09 -1.44
C LYS A 335 2.63 -38.12 -0.95
N LYS A 336 2.94 -38.86 0.12
CA LYS A 336 2.06 -39.88 0.73
C LYS A 336 1.41 -39.39 2.02
N CYS A 337 1.75 -38.20 2.49
CA CYS A 337 1.30 -37.66 3.77
C CYS A 337 0.47 -36.38 3.56
N CYS A 338 0.98 -35.19 3.89
CA CYS A 338 0.18 -33.97 3.83
C CYS A 338 -0.19 -33.55 2.39
N LEU A 339 0.65 -33.80 1.37
CA LEU A 339 0.39 -33.31 0.00
C LEU A 339 -1.01 -33.68 -0.56
N PRO A 340 -1.49 -34.95 -0.46
CA PRO A 340 -2.84 -35.30 -0.87
C PRO A 340 -3.98 -34.59 -0.12
N ARG A 341 -3.75 -34.10 1.11
CA ARG A 341 -4.77 -33.47 1.96
C ARG A 341 -5.22 -32.09 1.45
N SER A 342 -4.44 -31.49 0.54
CA SER A 342 -4.81 -30.26 -0.16
C SER A 342 -5.98 -30.41 -1.14
N ARG A 343 -6.34 -31.64 -1.53
CA ARG A 343 -7.26 -31.94 -2.65
C ARG A 343 -8.65 -32.43 -2.24
N GLY A 344 -8.86 -32.68 -0.95
CA GLY A 344 -10.17 -33.10 -0.41
C GLY A 344 -10.85 -31.98 0.36
#